data_AF-A0A671M689-F1
#
_entry.id   AF-A0A671M689-F1
#
_cell.length_a   1.000
_cell.length_b   1.000
_cell.length_c   1.000
_cell.angle_alpha   90.00
_cell.angle_beta   90.00
_cell.angle_gamma   90.00
#
_symmetry.space_group_name_H-M   'P 1'
#
loop_
_entity.id
_entity.type
_entity.pdbx_description
1 polymer ?
#
loop_
_entity_poly.entity_id
_entity_poly.type
_entity_poly.pdbx_seq_one_letter_code
_entity_poly.pdbx_strand_id
1 'polypeptide(L)'
;NDSLEAVPRSPTKPELEELVNALRASLLPPTTPQSAPMATMAMPASYTGDAAECGGFLLQVALFIEMQPQKFSTERTKVAFLISLLNGRALLWYILLRIYFNLRRFGRLGKPRADAEYT
;
A
#
# COMPACT_ATOMS: atom_id res chain seq x y z
N ASN A 1 14.42 -75.28 -13.68
CA ASN A 1 15.32 -74.31 -14.33
C ASN A 1 14.63 -73.86 -15.61
N ASP A 2 13.47 -73.22 -15.52
CA ASP A 2 13.34 -71.76 -15.37
C ASP A 2 14.15 -71.01 -16.44
N SER A 3 13.48 -70.71 -17.54
CA SER A 3 13.93 -69.79 -18.57
C SER A 3 12.74 -68.92 -18.91
N LEU A 4 12.64 -67.78 -18.23
CA LEU A 4 11.71 -66.70 -18.54
C LEU A 4 12.10 -66.08 -19.88
N GLU A 5 11.37 -66.43 -20.94
CA GLU A 5 11.39 -65.65 -22.17
C GLU A 5 10.40 -64.48 -22.02
N ALA A 6 10.94 -63.29 -21.77
CA ALA A 6 10.20 -62.06 -21.61
C ALA A 6 9.63 -61.60 -22.95
N VAL A 7 8.34 -61.88 -23.17
CA VAL A 7 7.58 -61.38 -24.32
C VAL A 7 7.54 -59.83 -24.29
N PRO A 8 7.94 -59.13 -25.36
CA PRO A 8 7.81 -57.68 -25.45
C PRO A 8 6.32 -57.35 -25.61
N ARG A 9 5.68 -56.86 -24.54
CA ARG A 9 4.28 -56.41 -24.61
C ARG A 9 4.19 -55.21 -25.55
N SER A 10 3.41 -55.37 -26.60
CA SER A 10 3.01 -54.28 -27.50
C SER A 10 2.19 -53.25 -26.73
N PRO A 11 2.39 -51.94 -26.97
CA PRO A 11 1.70 -50.90 -26.23
C PRO A 11 0.21 -50.98 -26.53
N THR A 12 -0.57 -51.25 -25.50
CA THR A 12 -2.03 -51.29 -25.61
C THR A 12 -2.54 -49.87 -25.85
N LYS A 13 -3.47 -49.68 -26.80
CA LYS A 13 -4.11 -48.39 -27.14
C LYS A 13 -4.42 -47.43 -25.96
N PRO A 14 -4.90 -47.87 -24.78
CA PRO A 14 -5.12 -46.96 -23.65
C PRO A 14 -3.84 -46.29 -23.12
N GLU A 15 -2.66 -46.92 -23.28
CA GLU A 15 -1.38 -46.38 -22.80
C GLU A 15 -0.93 -45.17 -23.64
N LEU A 16 -1.19 -45.21 -24.95
CA LEU A 16 -0.85 -44.10 -25.84
C LEU A 16 -1.77 -42.90 -25.58
N GLU A 17 -3.06 -43.16 -25.31
CA GLU A 17 -4.02 -42.13 -24.86
C GLU A 17 -3.59 -41.51 -23.53
N GLU A 18 -3.10 -42.31 -22.58
CA GLU A 18 -2.62 -41.85 -21.29
C GLU A 18 -1.35 -40.98 -21.43
N LEU A 19 -0.41 -41.39 -22.28
CA LEU A 19 0.79 -40.59 -22.59
C LEU A 19 0.44 -39.28 -23.31
N VAL A 20 -0.54 -39.30 -24.22
CA VAL A 20 -1.02 -38.09 -24.90
C VAL A 20 -1.74 -37.16 -23.91
N ASN A 21 -2.51 -37.70 -22.98
CA ASN A 21 -3.18 -36.90 -21.94
C ASN A 21 -2.17 -36.35 -20.92
N ALA A 22 -1.13 -37.11 -20.57
CA ALA A 22 -0.03 -36.64 -19.74
C ALA A 22 0.76 -35.53 -20.44
N LEU A 23 1.03 -35.66 -21.74
CA LEU A 23 1.71 -34.63 -22.52
C LEU A 23 0.85 -33.36 -22.63
N ARG A 24 -0.46 -33.50 -22.84
CA ARG A 24 -1.41 -32.38 -22.81
C ARG A 24 -1.44 -31.70 -21.43
N ALA A 25 -1.42 -32.48 -20.34
CA ALA A 25 -1.36 -31.94 -18.99
C ALA A 25 -0.05 -31.18 -18.71
N SER A 26 1.06 -31.63 -19.33
CA SER A 26 2.37 -30.98 -19.20
C SER A 26 2.56 -29.77 -20.14
N LEU A 27 1.76 -29.65 -21.20
CA LEU A 27 1.71 -28.53 -22.13
C LEU A 27 0.72 -27.43 -21.72
N LEU A 28 -0.12 -27.68 -20.71
CA LEU A 28 -0.84 -26.61 -20.03
C LEU A 28 0.22 -25.67 -19.44
N PRO A 29 0.16 -24.35 -19.72
CA PRO A 29 1.09 -23.43 -19.12
C PRO A 29 1.05 -23.66 -17.61
N PRO A 30 2.20 -23.73 -16.92
CA PRO A 30 2.19 -23.71 -15.47
C PRO A 30 1.34 -22.50 -15.13
N THR A 31 0.18 -22.74 -14.50
CA THR A 31 -0.60 -21.66 -13.92
C THR A 31 0.40 -21.03 -12.98
N THR A 32 0.96 -19.91 -13.43
CA THR A 32 1.87 -19.09 -12.65
C THR A 32 1.25 -19.05 -11.27
N PRO A 33 1.98 -19.40 -10.19
CA PRO A 33 1.45 -19.23 -8.86
C PRO A 33 0.95 -17.80 -8.84
N GLN A 34 -0.37 -17.69 -8.84
CA GLN A 34 -1.14 -16.48 -8.98
C GLN A 34 -0.41 -15.51 -8.09
N SER A 35 0.29 -14.53 -8.70
CA SER A 35 1.13 -13.56 -8.01
C SER A 35 0.42 -13.27 -6.71
N ALA A 36 0.93 -13.86 -5.61
CA ALA A 36 0.20 -13.90 -4.35
C ALA A 36 -0.24 -12.47 -4.16
N PRO A 37 -1.57 -12.17 -4.08
CA PRO A 37 -2.07 -10.83 -4.27
C PRO A 37 -1.17 -9.96 -3.43
N MET A 38 -0.29 -9.17 -4.07
CA MET A 38 0.75 -8.42 -3.37
C MET A 38 -0.06 -7.61 -2.41
N ALA A 39 -0.06 -8.02 -1.13
CA ALA A 39 -1.19 -7.79 -0.24
C ALA A 39 -1.59 -6.35 -0.45
N THR A 40 -2.73 -6.13 -1.14
CA THR A 40 -3.10 -4.78 -1.56
C THR A 40 -3.38 -4.10 -0.26
N MET A 41 -2.34 -3.45 0.28
CA MET A 41 -2.30 -2.98 1.65
C MET A 41 -3.54 -2.11 1.77
N ALA A 42 -4.45 -2.55 2.63
CA ALA A 42 -5.72 -1.90 2.80
C ALA A 42 -5.42 -0.43 3.11
N MET A 43 -6.05 0.46 2.33
CA MET A 43 -5.89 1.90 2.52
C MET A 43 -6.08 2.20 4.01
N PRO A 44 -5.16 2.98 4.64
CA PRO A 44 -5.30 3.33 6.04
C PRO A 44 -6.68 3.89 6.36
N ALA A 45 -7.22 3.52 7.52
CA ALA A 45 -8.53 3.98 7.94
C ALA A 45 -8.54 5.50 8.14
N SER A 46 -9.69 6.13 7.89
CA SER A 46 -9.84 7.56 8.15
C SER A 46 -9.86 7.83 9.66
N TYR A 47 -9.04 8.75 10.12
CA TYR A 47 -8.87 9.08 11.53
C TYR A 47 -9.73 10.28 11.95
N THR A 48 -10.69 10.06 12.84
CA THR A 48 -11.63 11.08 13.34
C THR A 48 -11.08 11.93 14.49
N GLY A 49 -9.92 11.57 15.04
CA GLY A 49 -9.31 12.27 16.18
C GLY A 49 -9.56 11.60 17.53
N ASP A 50 -9.69 10.28 17.59
CA ASP A 50 -9.75 9.52 18.84
C ASP A 50 -8.34 9.19 19.36
N ALA A 51 -8.03 9.60 20.60
CA ALA A 51 -6.74 9.34 21.21
C ALA A 51 -6.46 7.83 21.38
N ALA A 52 -7.49 7.00 21.57
CA ALA A 52 -7.33 5.56 21.73
C ALA A 52 -6.84 4.87 20.44
N GLU A 53 -7.24 5.38 19.27
CA GLU A 53 -6.89 4.82 17.96
C GLU A 53 -5.67 5.50 17.32
N CYS A 54 -5.16 6.58 17.92
CA CYS A 54 -4.05 7.37 17.41
C CYS A 54 -2.79 6.52 17.16
N GLY A 55 -2.44 5.64 18.10
CA GLY A 55 -1.27 4.77 17.97
C GLY A 55 -1.39 3.78 16.81
N GLY A 56 -2.56 3.14 16.68
CA GLY A 56 -2.83 2.20 15.59
C GLY A 56 -2.87 2.89 14.22
N PHE A 57 -3.47 4.08 14.14
CA PHE A 57 -3.50 4.89 12.94
C PHE A 57 -2.09 5.28 12.46
N LEU A 58 -1.25 5.80 13.36
CA LEU A 58 0.12 6.20 13.01
C LEU A 58 0.95 5.00 12.54
N LEU A 59 0.82 3.85 13.18
CA LEU A 59 1.49 2.62 12.76
C LEU A 59 1.05 2.20 11.36
N GLN A 60 -0.26 2.23 11.07
CA GLN A 60 -0.78 1.86 9.76
C GLN A 60 -0.27 2.80 8.66
N VAL A 61 -0.19 4.11 8.94
CA VAL A 61 0.36 5.08 7.98
C VAL A 61 1.87 4.92 7.80
N ALA A 62 2.62 4.67 8.87
CA ALA A 62 4.06 4.42 8.80
C ALA A 62 4.38 3.21 7.90
N LEU A 63 3.69 2.09 8.13
CA LEU A 63 3.83 0.88 7.32
C LEU A 63 3.44 1.10 5.86
N PHE A 64 2.39 1.88 5.60
CA PHE A 64 1.97 2.21 4.23
C PHE A 64 3.02 3.04 3.48
N ILE A 65 3.66 4.00 4.16
CA ILE A 65 4.74 4.82 3.59
C ILE A 65 5.99 3.96 3.34
N GLU A 66 6.36 3.09 4.28
CA GLU A 66 7.50 2.18 4.17
C GLU A 66 7.35 1.18 3.02
N MET A 67 6.13 0.70 2.76
CA MET A 67 5.85 -0.18 1.63
C MET A 67 5.83 0.53 0.28
N GLN A 68 5.55 1.84 0.24
CA GLN A 68 5.47 2.62 -1.01
C GLN A 68 6.39 3.86 -1.02
N PRO A 69 7.72 3.69 -0.79
CA PRO A 69 8.64 4.81 -0.72
C PRO A 69 8.73 5.58 -2.05
N GLN A 70 8.49 4.88 -3.16
CA GLN A 70 8.43 5.41 -4.53
C GLN A 70 7.35 6.51 -4.66
N LYS A 71 6.20 6.33 -3.99
CA LYS A 71 5.03 7.21 -4.08
C LYS A 71 5.11 8.38 -3.09
N PHE A 72 5.89 8.21 -2.03
CA PHE A 72 6.07 9.17 -0.95
C PHE A 72 7.50 9.74 -0.90
N SER A 73 8.04 10.13 -2.06
CA SER A 73 9.41 10.64 -2.17
C SER A 73 9.64 11.97 -1.44
N THR A 74 8.57 12.75 -1.24
CA THR A 74 8.64 14.08 -0.62
C THR A 74 7.82 14.10 0.67
N GLU A 75 8.35 14.74 1.71
CA GLU A 75 7.64 15.01 2.96
C GLU A 75 6.27 15.67 2.72
N ARG A 76 6.16 16.54 1.71
CA ARG A 76 4.88 17.16 1.31
C ARG A 76 3.81 16.14 0.92
N THR A 77 4.20 15.08 0.22
CA THR A 77 3.26 14.02 -0.23
C THR A 77 2.82 13.16 0.94
N LYS A 78 3.73 12.86 1.88
CA LYS A 78 3.40 12.17 3.14
C LYS A 78 2.41 12.96 3.97
N VAL A 79 2.67 14.26 4.15
CA VAL A 79 1.80 15.17 4.90
C VAL A 79 0.44 15.32 4.21
N ALA A 80 0.40 15.49 2.88
CA ALA A 80 -0.85 15.56 2.12
C ALA A 80 -1.69 14.30 2.29
N PHE A 81 -1.06 13.12 2.18
CA PHE A 81 -1.72 11.84 2.40
C PHE A 81 -2.25 11.68 3.83
N LEU A 82 -1.45 12.06 4.83
CA LEU A 82 -1.87 12.05 6.21
C LEU A 82 -3.13 12.92 6.39
N ILE A 83 -3.11 14.17 5.88
CA ILE A 83 -4.25 15.08 5.92
C ILE A 83 -5.47 14.48 5.20
N SER A 84 -5.29 13.76 4.09
CA SER A 84 -6.39 13.09 3.38
C SER A 84 -7.05 11.97 4.20
N LEU A 85 -6.34 11.40 5.17
CA LEU A 85 -6.88 10.39 6.08
C LEU A 85 -7.53 11.02 7.31
N LEU A 86 -7.22 12.28 7.64
CA LEU A 86 -7.86 12.98 8.76
C LEU A 86 -9.32 13.30 8.41
N ASN A 87 -10.21 13.04 9.34
CA ASN A 87 -11.63 13.33 9.21
C ASN A 87 -12.20 13.93 10.51
N GLY A 88 -13.39 14.50 10.45
CA GLY A 88 -14.08 15.05 11.62
C GLY A 88 -13.24 16.05 12.43
N ARG A 89 -13.04 15.75 13.73
CA ARG A 89 -12.33 16.66 14.66
C ARG A 89 -10.87 16.84 14.27
N ALA A 90 -10.19 15.77 13.85
CA ALA A 90 -8.77 15.85 13.47
C ALA A 90 -8.53 16.82 12.31
N LEU A 91 -9.39 16.78 11.29
CA LEU A 91 -9.30 17.70 10.15
C LEU A 91 -9.54 19.16 10.59
N LEU A 92 -10.49 19.37 11.51
CA LEU A 92 -10.82 20.70 12.03
C LEU A 92 -9.65 21.31 12.81
N TRP A 93 -8.95 20.52 13.62
CA TRP A 93 -7.71 20.94 14.29
C TRP A 93 -6.64 21.37 13.29
N TYR A 94 -6.45 20.63 12.21
CA TYR A 94 -5.48 20.99 11.16
C TYR A 94 -5.85 22.32 10.48
N ILE A 95 -7.13 22.51 10.12
CA ILE A 95 -7.61 23.75 9.50
C ILE A 95 -7.41 24.95 10.45
N LEU A 96 -7.76 24.79 11.74
CA LEU A 96 -7.58 25.84 12.74
C LEU A 96 -6.09 26.18 12.92
N LEU A 97 -5.22 25.18 13.04
CA LEU A 97 -3.79 25.41 13.17
C LEU A 97 -3.24 26.12 11.93
N ARG A 98 -3.71 25.75 10.74
CA ARG A 98 -3.32 26.41 9.48
C ARG A 98 -3.74 27.87 9.46
N ILE A 99 -4.97 28.18 9.87
CA ILE A 99 -5.48 29.56 9.94
C ILE A 99 -4.70 30.35 11.00
N TYR A 100 -4.57 29.80 12.21
CA TYR A 100 -3.83 30.41 13.31
C TYR A 100 -2.38 30.72 12.91
N PHE A 101 -1.69 29.78 12.27
CA PHE A 101 -0.32 29.98 11.83
C PHE A 101 -0.22 31.04 10.73
N ASN A 102 -1.18 31.09 9.79
CA ASN A 102 -1.26 32.16 8.79
C ASN A 102 -1.52 33.52 9.45
N LEU A 103 -2.48 33.64 10.37
CA LEU A 103 -2.74 34.88 11.11
C LEU A 103 -1.52 35.33 11.90
N ARG A 104 -0.82 34.41 12.58
CA ARG A 104 0.40 34.72 13.34
C ARG A 104 1.58 35.09 12.46
N ARG A 105 1.60 34.61 11.20
CA ARG A 105 2.59 34.99 10.18
C ARG A 105 2.31 36.40 9.63
N PHE A 106 1.05 36.73 9.34
CA PHE A 106 0.66 38.06 8.86
C PHE A 106 0.69 39.13 9.95
N GLY A 107 0.31 38.80 11.19
CA GLY A 107 0.33 39.74 12.32
C GLY A 107 1.73 40.20 12.75
N ARG A 108 2.81 39.51 12.32
CA ARG A 108 4.20 39.93 12.57
C ARG A 108 4.74 40.95 11.57
N LEU A 109 4.01 41.27 10.49
CA LEU A 109 4.35 42.35 9.55
C LEU A 109 3.74 43.69 9.93
N GLY A 110 2.90 43.74 10.97
CA GLY A 110 2.24 44.95 11.44
C GLY A 110 2.87 45.57 12.68
N LYS A 111 4.21 45.67 12.77
CA LYS A 111 4.81 46.58 13.77
C LYS A 111 4.77 47.99 13.18
N PRO A 112 3.89 48.90 13.63
CA PRO A 112 3.97 50.28 13.20
C PRO A 112 5.34 50.82 13.62
N ARG A 113 6.07 51.28 12.62
CA ARG A 113 7.32 52.02 12.78
C ARG A 113 7.00 53.25 13.62
N ALA A 114 7.38 53.21 14.90
CA ALA A 114 7.17 54.29 15.86
C ALA A 114 8.26 55.35 15.65
N ASP A 115 8.16 56.07 14.54
CA ASP A 115 8.96 57.25 14.25
C ASP A 115 8.15 58.16 13.31
N ALA A 116 7.06 58.69 13.86
CA ALA A 116 6.52 59.99 13.47
C ALA A 116 6.50 60.84 14.74
N GLU A 117 7.71 61.20 15.17
CA GLU A 117 7.96 62.15 16.24
C GLU A 117 7.49 63.52 15.77
N TYR A 118 6.52 64.03 16.52
CA TYR A 118 6.13 65.43 16.70
C TYR A 118 7.01 66.50 16.02
N THR A 119 6.49 67.13 14.97
CA THR A 119 6.75 68.53 14.60
C THR A 119 5.52 69.11 13.92
#